data_AF-A0A418YNA5-F1
#
_entry.id   AF-A0A418YNA5-F1
#
_cell.length_a   1.000
_cell.length_b   1.000
_cell.length_c   1.000
_cell.angle_alpha   90.00
_cell.angle_beta   90.00
_cell.angle_gamma   90.00
#
_symmetry.space_group_name_H-M   'P 1'
#
loop_
_entity.id
_entity.type
_entity.pdbx_description
1 polymer ?
#
loop_
_entity_poly.entity_id
_entity_poly.type
_entity_poly.pdbx_seq_one_letter_code
_entity_poly.pdbx_strand_id
1 'polypeptide(L)'
;MADRVSAHIMIGGVLPRSQNPVLVQAIGSDNAAVYWDGTPFDPACLPVNDPLTLMDHEVANGCFETIELCCRRLGLQYVRWSGGYAGSFPSVRVIYRGHGEPRRYLTTEDDQQLFSIESIRELGSIVAIENDYQLACQNPPPLVLIDEEPIDEAMMEPVHG
;
A
#
# COMPACT_ATOMS: atom_id res chain seq x y z
N MET A 1 -25.14 -0.95 -3.38
CA MET A 1 -24.08 -1.72 -4.06
C MET A 1 -22.87 -0.82 -4.11
N ALA A 2 -21.68 -1.36 -3.86
CA ALA A 2 -20.44 -0.60 -4.06
C ALA A 2 -20.05 -0.69 -5.54
N ASP A 3 -19.47 0.38 -6.07
CA ASP A 3 -18.90 0.37 -7.41
C ASP A 3 -17.59 -0.41 -7.36
N ARG A 4 -17.43 -1.38 -8.26
CA ARG A 4 -16.27 -2.28 -8.29
C ARG A 4 -15.39 -1.96 -9.49
N VAL A 5 -14.09 -1.95 -9.26
CA VAL A 5 -13.08 -1.64 -10.26
C VAL A 5 -11.88 -2.54 -10.08
N SER A 6 -11.07 -2.63 -11.14
CA SER A 6 -9.76 -3.25 -11.04
C SER A 6 -8.83 -2.37 -10.20
N ALA A 7 -8.13 -2.99 -9.28
CA ALA A 7 -7.12 -2.32 -8.47
C ALA A 7 -5.96 -3.27 -8.17
N HIS A 8 -4.79 -2.69 -7.96
CA HIS A 8 -3.63 -3.41 -7.45
C HIS A 8 -3.01 -2.62 -6.30
N ILE A 9 -2.37 -3.34 -5.37
CA ILE A 9 -1.67 -2.79 -4.23
C ILE A 9 -0.30 -3.45 -4.09
N MET A 10 0.72 -2.62 -3.97
CA MET A 10 2.08 -3.01 -3.63
C MET A 10 2.30 -2.72 -2.14
N ILE A 11 2.82 -3.67 -1.39
CA ILE A 11 3.05 -3.57 0.05
C ILE A 11 4.53 -3.84 0.31
N GLY A 12 5.13 -3.01 1.15
CA GLY A 12 6.55 -3.08 1.43
C GLY A 12 6.94 -2.58 2.81
N GLY A 13 8.21 -2.78 3.14
CA GLY A 13 8.77 -2.43 4.44
C GLY A 13 9.08 -3.65 5.29
N VAL A 14 9.37 -3.40 6.56
CA VAL A 14 9.81 -4.43 7.50
C VAL A 14 8.62 -4.92 8.31
N LEU A 15 8.40 -6.23 8.33
CA LEU A 15 7.31 -6.88 9.04
C LEU A 15 7.89 -7.93 10.01
N PRO A 16 7.62 -7.81 11.32
CA PRO A 16 7.88 -8.90 12.25
C PRO A 16 7.21 -10.20 11.79
N ARG A 17 7.96 -11.32 11.80
CA ARG A 17 7.44 -12.62 11.38
C ARG A 17 6.26 -13.07 12.25
N SER A 18 6.21 -12.64 13.51
CA SER A 18 5.08 -12.82 14.42
C SER A 18 3.78 -12.14 13.95
N GLN A 19 3.89 -11.03 13.18
CA GLN A 19 2.77 -10.26 12.64
C GLN A 19 2.36 -10.72 11.22
N ASN A 20 3.14 -11.59 10.57
CA ASN A 20 2.80 -12.10 9.24
C ASN A 20 1.39 -12.73 9.14
N PRO A 21 0.92 -13.55 10.10
CA PRO A 21 -0.46 -14.08 10.06
C PRO A 21 -1.54 -13.00 10.01
N VAL A 22 -1.29 -11.83 10.61
CA VAL A 22 -2.22 -10.70 10.63
C VAL A 22 -2.34 -10.06 9.24
N LEU A 23 -1.22 -9.91 8.53
CA LEU A 23 -1.22 -9.46 7.15
C LEU A 23 -1.92 -10.47 6.23
N VAL A 24 -1.61 -11.76 6.37
CA VAL A 24 -2.24 -12.85 5.61
C VAL A 24 -3.76 -12.84 5.78
N GLN A 25 -4.26 -12.68 7.00
CA GLN A 25 -5.68 -12.60 7.28
C GLN A 25 -6.34 -11.39 6.60
N ALA A 26 -5.67 -10.23 6.60
CA ALA A 26 -6.17 -9.04 5.91
C ALA A 26 -6.27 -9.27 4.38
N ILE A 27 -5.25 -9.90 3.79
CA ILE A 27 -5.24 -10.25 2.36
C ILE A 27 -6.39 -11.20 2.01
N GLY A 28 -6.61 -12.22 2.82
CA GLY A 28 -7.73 -13.16 2.62
C GLY A 28 -9.10 -12.51 2.79
N SER A 29 -9.23 -11.47 3.61
CA SER A 29 -10.50 -10.75 3.82
C SER A 29 -10.88 -9.91 2.59
N ASP A 30 -9.89 -9.31 1.94
CA ASP A 30 -10.09 -8.54 0.70
C ASP A 30 -10.01 -9.43 -0.57
N ASN A 31 -9.75 -10.73 -0.41
CA ASN A 31 -9.68 -11.74 -1.49
C ASN A 31 -8.69 -11.40 -2.62
N ALA A 32 -7.57 -10.73 -2.29
CA ALA A 32 -6.61 -10.30 -3.29
C ALA A 32 -5.68 -11.44 -3.76
N ALA A 33 -5.33 -11.44 -5.06
CA ALA A 33 -4.47 -12.43 -5.70
C ALA A 33 -3.11 -11.83 -6.09
N VAL A 34 -2.10 -12.66 -6.34
CA VAL A 34 -0.75 -12.21 -6.76
C VAL A 34 -0.63 -11.91 -8.27
N TYR A 35 -1.62 -12.34 -9.04
CA TYR A 35 -1.74 -12.11 -10.48
C TYR A 35 -3.21 -11.86 -10.84
N TRP A 36 -3.43 -11.12 -11.93
CA TRP A 36 -4.76 -10.92 -12.50
C TRP A 36 -5.34 -12.27 -12.90
N ASP A 37 -6.62 -12.50 -12.58
CA ASP A 37 -7.30 -13.79 -12.75
C ASP A 37 -6.58 -14.99 -12.09
N GLY A 38 -5.67 -14.72 -11.15
CA GLY A 38 -4.86 -15.72 -10.47
C GLY A 38 -5.59 -16.43 -9.34
N THR A 39 -4.92 -17.44 -8.77
CA THR A 39 -5.38 -18.05 -7.51
C THR A 39 -5.20 -17.09 -6.34
N PRO A 40 -5.99 -17.25 -5.26
CA PRO A 40 -5.78 -16.50 -4.03
C PRO A 40 -4.33 -16.55 -3.54
N PHE A 41 -3.90 -15.49 -2.88
CA PHE A 41 -2.55 -15.38 -2.31
C PHE A 41 -2.19 -16.58 -1.42
N ASP A 42 -1.02 -17.17 -1.69
CA ASP A 42 -0.41 -18.20 -0.83
C ASP A 42 0.64 -17.55 0.09
N PRO A 43 0.46 -17.60 1.42
CA PRO A 43 1.41 -17.07 2.40
C PRO A 43 2.83 -17.66 2.31
N ALA A 44 2.98 -18.85 1.71
CA ALA A 44 4.29 -19.46 1.48
C ALA A 44 5.05 -18.80 0.31
N CYS A 45 4.35 -18.06 -0.55
CA CYS A 45 4.86 -17.46 -1.78
C CYS A 45 5.09 -15.95 -1.65
N LEU A 46 5.85 -15.53 -0.64
CA LEU A 46 6.27 -14.12 -0.53
C LEU A 46 7.37 -13.80 -1.57
N PRO A 47 7.38 -12.59 -2.14
CA PRO A 47 8.41 -12.17 -3.08
C PRO A 47 9.78 -12.09 -2.40
N VAL A 48 10.85 -12.31 -3.18
CA VAL A 48 12.23 -12.20 -2.72
C VAL A 48 12.79 -10.85 -3.17
N ASN A 49 13.12 -9.97 -2.22
CA ASN A 49 13.68 -8.63 -2.48
C ASN A 49 12.78 -7.70 -3.31
N ASP A 50 11.47 -7.96 -3.35
CA ASP A 50 10.48 -7.13 -4.02
C ASP A 50 9.31 -6.83 -3.08
N PRO A 51 8.54 -5.76 -3.34
CA PRO A 51 7.28 -5.52 -2.63
C PRO A 51 6.25 -6.60 -2.97
N LEU A 52 5.39 -6.94 -2.00
CA LEU A 52 4.25 -7.83 -2.22
C LEU A 52 3.21 -7.12 -3.08
N THR A 53 3.01 -7.62 -4.30
CA THR A 53 2.01 -7.08 -5.22
C THR A 53 0.77 -7.96 -5.20
N LEU A 54 -0.38 -7.34 -5.01
CA LEU A 54 -1.69 -7.98 -4.96
C LEU A 54 -2.66 -7.24 -5.88
N MET A 55 -3.64 -7.94 -6.44
CA MET A 55 -4.57 -7.39 -7.41
C MET A 55 -5.90 -8.14 -7.41
N ASP A 56 -6.96 -7.44 -7.81
CA ASP A 56 -8.31 -7.99 -8.02
C ASP A 56 -9.09 -7.07 -8.98
N HIS A 57 -9.95 -7.66 -9.80
CA HIS A 57 -10.84 -6.96 -10.74
C HIS A 57 -12.09 -6.39 -10.06
N GLU A 58 -12.45 -6.93 -8.90
CA GLU A 58 -13.74 -6.68 -8.24
C GLU A 58 -13.60 -5.90 -6.93
N VAL A 59 -12.68 -4.94 -6.86
CA VAL A 59 -12.39 -4.20 -5.62
C VAL A 59 -13.43 -3.13 -5.36
N ALA A 60 -14.16 -3.26 -4.24
CA ALA A 60 -15.20 -2.33 -3.84
C ALA A 60 -14.62 -0.93 -3.57
N ASN A 61 -15.20 0.10 -4.21
CA ASN A 61 -14.73 1.48 -4.17
C ASN A 61 -13.25 1.65 -4.56
N GLY A 62 -12.67 0.66 -5.26
CA GLY A 62 -11.25 0.60 -5.59
C GLY A 62 -10.31 0.52 -4.38
N CYS A 63 -10.81 0.16 -3.19
CA CYS A 63 -10.05 0.15 -1.94
C CYS A 63 -9.89 -1.28 -1.38
N PHE A 64 -8.67 -1.65 -1.02
CA PHE A 64 -8.41 -2.87 -0.25
C PHE A 64 -8.52 -2.54 1.24
N GLU A 65 -9.74 -2.33 1.73
CA GLU A 65 -10.00 -1.73 3.04
C GLU A 65 -9.27 -2.45 4.20
N THR A 66 -9.29 -3.78 4.22
CA THR A 66 -8.69 -4.57 5.30
C THR A 66 -7.17 -4.54 5.20
N ILE A 67 -6.62 -4.69 4.00
CA ILE A 67 -5.18 -4.63 3.75
C ILE A 67 -4.62 -3.25 4.08
N GLU A 68 -5.25 -2.17 3.61
CA GLU A 68 -4.80 -0.79 3.85
C GLU A 68 -4.86 -0.43 5.34
N LEU A 69 -5.92 -0.83 6.04
CA LEU A 69 -6.01 -0.67 7.50
C LEU A 69 -4.90 -1.45 8.23
N CYS A 70 -4.64 -2.69 7.79
CA CYS A 70 -3.59 -3.52 8.37
C CYS A 70 -2.20 -2.89 8.17
N CYS A 71 -1.91 -2.39 6.97
CA CYS A 71 -0.65 -1.70 6.67
C CYS A 71 -0.46 -0.47 7.55
N ARG A 72 -1.51 0.37 7.71
CA ARG A 72 -1.46 1.53 8.60
C ARG A 72 -1.20 1.16 10.06
N ARG A 73 -1.80 0.06 10.53
CA ARG A 73 -1.59 -0.42 11.90
C ARG A 73 -0.17 -0.96 12.12
N LEU A 74 0.39 -1.64 11.12
CA LEU A 74 1.71 -2.28 11.21
C LEU A 74 2.86 -1.36 10.75
N GLY A 75 2.58 -0.14 10.30
CA GLY A 75 3.58 0.78 9.76
C GLY A 75 4.17 0.34 8.41
N LEU A 76 3.49 -0.54 7.69
CA LEU A 76 3.91 -0.97 6.35
C LEU A 76 3.63 0.11 5.32
N GLN A 77 4.53 0.25 4.36
CA GLN A 77 4.32 1.15 3.24
C GLN A 77 3.44 0.45 2.22
N TYR A 78 2.54 1.20 1.59
CA TYR A 78 1.79 0.68 0.46
C TYR A 78 1.59 1.72 -0.63
N VAL A 79 1.42 1.21 -1.83
CA VAL A 79 1.02 1.95 -3.01
C VAL A 79 -0.13 1.21 -3.64
N ARG A 80 -1.29 1.84 -3.75
CA ARG A 80 -2.45 1.28 -4.42
C ARG A 80 -2.76 2.11 -5.66
N TRP A 81 -3.01 1.45 -6.78
CA TRP A 81 -3.73 2.05 -7.89
C TRP A 81 -5.12 1.42 -8.02
N SER A 82 -6.11 2.22 -8.37
CA SER A 82 -7.44 1.75 -8.77
C SER A 82 -7.89 2.44 -10.05
N GLY A 83 -8.52 1.68 -10.93
CA GLY A 83 -9.25 2.22 -12.08
C GLY A 83 -10.39 3.14 -11.65
N GLY A 84 -10.86 3.95 -12.60
CA GLY A 84 -12.02 4.82 -12.38
C GLY A 84 -13.34 4.07 -12.54
N TYR A 85 -14.36 4.53 -11.85
CA TYR A 85 -15.75 4.16 -12.14
C TYR A 85 -16.50 5.40 -12.62
N ALA A 86 -16.96 5.37 -13.88
CA ALA A 86 -17.59 6.52 -14.51
C ALA A 86 -18.81 7.02 -13.71
N GLY A 87 -18.79 8.29 -13.32
CA GLY A 87 -19.87 8.91 -12.53
C GLY A 87 -19.76 8.72 -11.01
N SER A 88 -18.75 7.98 -10.51
CA SER A 88 -18.54 7.76 -9.08
C SER A 88 -17.19 8.31 -8.62
N PHE A 89 -16.08 7.77 -9.11
CA PHE A 89 -14.73 8.22 -8.74
C PHE A 89 -13.73 8.04 -9.90
N PRO A 90 -12.71 8.92 -10.00
CA PRO A 90 -11.67 8.81 -11.01
C PRO A 90 -10.68 7.68 -10.68
N SER A 91 -9.90 7.27 -11.67
CA SER A 91 -8.71 6.45 -11.43
C SER A 91 -7.72 7.22 -10.56
N VAL A 92 -7.17 6.54 -9.56
CA VAL A 92 -6.27 7.14 -8.59
C VAL A 92 -5.17 6.20 -8.14
N ARG A 93 -4.04 6.81 -7.81
CA ARG A 93 -2.94 6.20 -7.08
C ARG A 93 -2.88 6.75 -5.66
N VAL A 94 -2.74 5.88 -4.67
CA VAL A 94 -2.65 6.21 -3.24
C VAL A 94 -1.34 5.68 -2.70
N ILE A 95 -0.58 6.55 -2.03
CA ILE A 95 0.74 6.25 -1.48
C ILE A 95 0.73 6.49 0.02
N TYR A 96 1.05 5.45 0.77
CA TYR A 96 1.24 5.50 2.21
C TYR A 96 2.67 5.12 2.57
N ARG A 97 3.36 5.99 3.32
CA ARG A 97 4.79 5.86 3.64
C ARG A 97 5.06 5.16 4.98
N GLY A 98 4.09 4.39 5.48
CA GLY A 98 4.18 3.73 6.79
C GLY A 98 3.86 4.64 7.98
N HIS A 99 3.55 5.92 7.74
CA HIS A 99 3.17 6.89 8.77
C HIS A 99 2.36 8.05 8.16
N GLY A 100 1.65 8.78 9.01
CA GLY A 100 0.82 9.92 8.60
C GLY A 100 -0.42 9.50 7.81
N GLU A 101 -0.93 10.39 6.97
CA GLU A 101 -2.07 10.11 6.10
C GLU A 101 -1.61 9.68 4.69
N PRO A 102 -2.31 8.73 4.05
CA PRO A 102 -2.05 8.39 2.65
C PRO A 102 -2.24 9.60 1.72
N ARG A 103 -1.35 9.75 0.74
CA ARG A 103 -1.45 10.77 -0.30
C ARG A 103 -2.15 10.19 -1.52
N ARG A 104 -3.04 10.96 -2.15
CA ARG A 104 -3.81 10.54 -3.32
C ARG A 104 -3.44 11.38 -4.53
N TYR A 105 -3.21 10.72 -5.65
CA TYR A 105 -2.87 11.29 -6.95
C TYR A 105 -3.91 10.87 -7.98
N LEU A 106 -4.36 11.80 -8.82
CA LEU A 106 -5.20 11.47 -9.98
C LEU A 106 -4.35 10.78 -11.03
N THR A 107 -4.89 9.75 -11.66
CA THR A 107 -4.18 8.99 -12.69
C THR A 107 -5.04 8.71 -13.91
N THR A 108 -4.40 8.34 -15.01
CA THR A 108 -5.05 7.63 -16.11
C THR A 108 -5.31 6.17 -15.71
N GLU A 109 -6.03 5.45 -16.57
CA GLU A 109 -6.21 3.99 -16.42
C GLU A 109 -4.89 3.20 -16.53
N ASP A 110 -3.83 3.81 -17.07
CA ASP A 110 -2.47 3.23 -17.17
C ASP A 110 -1.53 3.67 -16.03
N ASP A 111 -2.10 4.11 -14.90
CA ASP A 111 -1.37 4.60 -13.72
C ASP A 111 -0.39 5.76 -14.01
N GLN A 112 -0.72 6.62 -14.99
CA GLN A 112 0.05 7.83 -15.28
C GLN A 112 -0.56 9.03 -14.54
N GLN A 113 0.24 9.79 -13.79
CA GLN A 113 -0.27 10.93 -13.02
C GLN A 113 -0.87 12.00 -13.92
N LEU A 114 -2.03 12.50 -13.51
CA LEU A 114 -2.71 13.64 -14.11
C LEU A 114 -2.54 14.87 -13.21
N PHE A 115 -2.21 16.00 -13.84
CA PHE A 115 -2.20 17.31 -13.20
C PHE A 115 -3.34 18.17 -13.75
N SER A 116 -4.14 18.75 -12.87
CA SER A 116 -5.08 19.79 -13.27
C SER A 116 -4.36 21.13 -13.45
N ILE A 117 -4.98 22.05 -14.19
CA ILE A 117 -4.42 23.40 -14.37
C ILE A 117 -4.30 24.12 -13.01
N GLU A 118 -5.22 23.86 -12.10
CA GLU A 118 -5.20 24.37 -10.72
C GLU A 118 -3.99 23.84 -9.96
N SER A 119 -3.75 22.53 -9.97
CA SER A 119 -2.58 21.92 -9.32
C SER A 119 -1.27 22.42 -9.90
N ILE A 120 -1.18 22.59 -11.22
CA ILE A 120 0.00 23.18 -11.89
C ILE A 120 0.26 24.60 -11.38
N ARG A 121 -0.80 25.41 -11.25
CA ARG A 121 -0.70 26.79 -10.75
C ARG A 121 -0.31 26.82 -9.27
N GLU A 122 -0.81 25.91 -8.45
CA GLU A 122 -0.47 25.79 -7.03
C GLU A 122 1.00 25.38 -6.82
N LEU A 123 1.50 24.43 -7.62
CA LEU A 123 2.91 24.00 -7.60
C LEU A 123 3.85 25.12 -8.05
N GLY A 124 3.39 25.98 -8.96
CA GLY A 124 4.02 27.28 -9.28
C GLY A 124 5.35 27.22 -10.02
N SER A 125 5.91 26.03 -10.27
CA SER A 125 7.15 25.85 -11.03
C SER A 125 7.26 24.44 -11.63
N ILE A 126 8.03 24.31 -12.71
CA ILE A 126 8.31 23.01 -13.32
C ILE A 126 9.03 22.06 -12.35
N VAL A 127 9.98 22.58 -11.56
CA VAL A 127 10.71 21.80 -10.55
C VAL A 127 9.78 21.24 -9.49
N ALA A 128 8.78 22.01 -9.03
CA ALA A 128 7.79 21.51 -8.08
C ALA A 128 6.90 20.41 -8.70
N ILE A 129 6.53 20.55 -9.97
CA ILE A 129 5.75 19.55 -10.70
C ILE A 129 6.55 18.26 -10.88
N GLU A 130 7.82 18.35 -11.27
CA GLU A 130 8.71 17.20 -11.41
C GLU A 130 8.93 16.49 -10.07
N ASN A 131 9.11 17.25 -8.97
CA ASN A 131 9.22 16.68 -7.64
C ASN A 131 7.92 15.98 -7.21
N ASP A 132 6.75 16.59 -7.42
CA ASP A 132 5.47 15.95 -7.10
C ASP A 132 5.28 14.67 -7.91
N TYR A 133 5.62 14.70 -9.20
CA TYR A 133 5.61 13.54 -10.07
C TYR A 133 6.52 12.41 -9.58
N GLN A 134 7.74 12.73 -9.17
CA GLN A 134 8.65 11.75 -8.59
C GLN A 134 8.09 11.14 -7.30
N LEU A 135 7.40 11.92 -6.46
CA LEU A 135 6.75 11.39 -5.26
C LEU A 135 5.58 10.46 -5.62
N ALA A 136 4.81 10.79 -6.67
CA ALA A 136 3.71 9.97 -7.15
C ALA A 136 4.19 8.65 -7.80
N CYS A 137 5.35 8.62 -8.45
CA CYS A 137 5.88 7.41 -9.07
C CYS A 137 6.61 6.47 -8.11
N GLN A 138 6.77 6.82 -6.84
CA GLN A 138 7.45 5.96 -5.87
C GLN A 138 6.65 4.68 -5.61
N ASN A 139 7.36 3.56 -5.65
CA ASN A 139 6.89 2.25 -5.19
C ASN A 139 7.43 1.99 -3.77
N PRO A 140 6.77 1.14 -2.98
CA PRO A 140 7.27 0.82 -1.65
C PRO A 140 8.55 -0.02 -1.76
N PRO A 141 9.39 -0.03 -0.70
CA PRO A 141 10.57 -0.89 -0.65
C PRO A 141 10.17 -2.38 -0.62
N PRO A 142 11.12 -3.32 -0.72
CA PRO A 142 10.83 -4.74 -0.56
C PRO A 142 10.09 -5.07 0.75
N LEU A 143 9.22 -6.07 0.72
CA LEU A 143 8.62 -6.62 1.94
C LEU A 143 9.60 -7.60 2.58
N VAL A 144 10.08 -7.27 3.78
CA VAL A 144 11.09 -8.07 4.48
C VAL A 144 10.54 -8.57 5.80
N LEU A 145 10.54 -9.89 5.98
CA LEU A 145 10.22 -10.52 7.25
C LEU A 145 11.45 -10.59 8.16
N ILE A 146 11.36 -9.99 9.34
CA ILE A 146 12.40 -10.09 10.38
C ILE A 146 11.90 -10.93 11.54
N ASP A 147 12.81 -11.67 12.18
CA ASP A 147 12.52 -12.26 13.47
C ASP A 147 12.67 -11.16 14.53
N GLU A 148 11.73 -11.04 15.46
CA GLU A 148 11.88 -10.12 16.58
C GLU A 148 13.06 -10.63 17.42
N GLU A 149 14.14 -9.83 17.52
CA GLU A 149 15.12 -10.07 18.57
C GLU A 149 14.40 -9.87 19.91
N PRO A 150 14.53 -10.80 20.86
CA PRO A 150 13.94 -10.60 22.17
C PRO A 150 14.51 -9.29 22.72
N ILE A 151 13.62 -8.35 23.04
CA ILE A 151 13.99 -7.19 23.84
C ILE A 151 14.48 -7.81 25.15
N ASP A 152 15.78 -7.73 25.41
CA ASP A 152 16.39 -8.26 26.62
C ASP A 152 15.77 -7.48 27.81
N GLU A 153 14.70 -8.02 28.39
CA GLU A 153 14.08 -7.53 29.63
C GLU A 153 15.07 -7.64 30.82
N ALA A 154 16.29 -8.12 30.58
CA ALA A 154 17.37 -8.31 31.54
C ALA A 154 18.08 -7.02 32.02
N MET A 155 17.69 -5.82 31.56
CA MET A 155 18.25 -4.55 32.09
C MET A 155 17.34 -3.80 33.08
N MET A 156 16.25 -4.41 33.55
CA MET A 156 15.50 -3.88 34.69
C MET A 156 15.97 -4.56 35.98
N GLU A 157 17.16 -4.17 36.46
CA GLU A 157 17.53 -4.47 37.84
C GLU A 157 16.50 -3.82 38.78
N PRO A 158 15.85 -4.58 39.69
CA PRO A 158 15.10 -3.97 40.76
C PRO A 158 16.10 -3.34 41.73
N VAL A 159 16.21 -2.01 41.71
CA VAL A 159 16.72 -1.26 42.86
C VAL A 159 15.77 -1.52 44.03
N HIS A 160 16.16 -2.45 44.89
CA HIS A 160 15.63 -2.66 46.22
C HIS A 160 16.80 -2.83 47.19
N GLY A 161 16.95 -1.87 48.11
CA GLY A 161 17.88 -1.91 49.24
C GLY A 161 18.55 -0.59 49.51
#